data_AF-A0A7X8L1M8-F1
#
_entry.id   AF-A0A7X8L1M8-F1
#
_cell.length_a   1.000
_cell.length_b   1.000
_cell.length_c   1.000
_cell.angle_alpha   90.00
_cell.angle_beta   90.00
_cell.angle_gamma   90.00
#
_symmetry.space_group_name_H-M   'P 1'
#
loop_
_entity.id
_entity.type
_entity.pdbx_description
1 polymer ?
#
loop_
_entity_poly.entity_id
_entity_poly.type
_entity_poly.pdbx_seq_one_letter_code
_entity_poly.pdbx_strand_id
1 'polypeptide(L)'
;RLNVIDHKDATVQEQQAYAAVGQADLMTTYSRSFSEYGYNVAQILMTRDDVDDPLTLHNITNTFEELIHRRVVPIINENDTVSTKEVYHNGTFGDNDALSAIVAKIVKADLLILLSDIDGLYDCDPRKNVNACLISDVNKLTPDIVKGAGGSGSRRGTGGMISKLSAATIAMNAGIDMVISNGSRPEEIARILQGESIGTLFKAQTFDQ
;
A
#
# COMPACT_ATOMS: atom_id res chain seq x y z
N ARG A 1 -13.85 25.00 -9.47
CA ARG A 1 -12.87 24.32 -8.59
C ARG A 1 -13.47 24.38 -7.20
N LEU A 2 -13.75 23.24 -6.56
CA LEU A 2 -14.22 23.26 -5.18
C LEU A 2 -13.19 24.03 -4.35
N ASN A 3 -13.63 25.08 -3.66
CA ASN A 3 -12.76 25.83 -2.77
C ASN A 3 -12.26 24.85 -1.71
N VAL A 4 -10.93 24.72 -1.57
CA VAL A 4 -10.29 23.81 -0.63
C VAL A 4 -10.56 24.35 0.78
N ILE A 5 -11.57 23.81 1.44
CA ILE A 5 -11.80 23.96 2.88
C ILE A 5 -10.70 23.15 3.57
N ASP A 6 -10.14 23.67 4.66
CA ASP A 6 -9.12 22.99 5.46
C ASP A 6 -9.62 21.57 5.81
N HIS A 7 -8.91 20.55 5.33
CA HIS A 7 -9.35 19.15 5.31
C HIS A 7 -9.70 18.55 6.68
N LYS A 8 -9.33 19.24 7.77
CA LYS A 8 -9.54 18.75 9.14
C LYS A 8 -10.97 18.81 9.63
N ASP A 9 -11.80 19.69 9.07
CA ASP A 9 -13.19 19.89 9.51
C ASP A 9 -14.22 19.48 8.44
N ALA A 10 -13.76 18.81 7.36
CA ALA A 10 -14.63 18.37 6.27
C ALA A 10 -15.54 17.21 6.72
N THR A 11 -16.84 17.34 6.45
CA THR A 11 -17.82 16.27 6.61
C THR A 11 -17.49 15.06 5.73
N VAL A 12 -18.05 13.88 6.04
CA VAL A 12 -17.90 12.67 5.21
C VAL A 12 -18.27 12.94 3.76
N GLN A 13 -19.39 13.63 3.54
CA GLN A 13 -19.88 13.96 2.21
C GLN A 13 -18.89 14.85 1.45
N GLU A 14 -18.26 15.82 2.13
CA GLU A 14 -17.22 16.66 1.54
C GLU A 14 -15.96 15.86 1.21
N GLN A 15 -15.51 14.99 2.13
CA GLN A 15 -14.35 14.12 1.90
C GLN A 15 -14.57 13.20 0.69
N GLN A 16 -15.74 12.58 0.59
CA GLN A 16 -16.14 11.73 -0.53
C GLN A 16 -16.20 12.53 -1.85
N ALA A 17 -16.77 13.73 -1.82
CA ALA A 17 -16.81 14.60 -3.00
C ALA A 17 -15.39 15.03 -3.44
N TYR A 18 -14.51 15.36 -2.50
CA TYR A 18 -13.11 15.69 -2.80
C TYR A 18 -12.35 14.49 -3.35
N ALA A 19 -12.54 13.30 -2.78
CA ALA A 19 -11.93 12.08 -3.28
C ALA A 19 -12.39 11.76 -4.71
N ALA A 20 -13.70 11.89 -5.00
CA ALA A 20 -14.23 11.67 -6.35
C ALA A 20 -13.61 12.62 -7.40
N VAL A 21 -13.45 13.91 -7.06
CA VAL A 21 -12.79 14.88 -7.94
C VAL A 21 -11.29 14.57 -8.08
N GLY A 22 -10.60 14.36 -6.96
CA GLY A 22 -9.16 14.08 -6.94
C GLY A 22 -8.80 12.78 -7.66
N GLN A 23 -9.67 11.78 -7.63
CA GLN A 23 -9.47 10.51 -8.33
C GLN A 23 -9.45 10.69 -9.85
N ALA A 24 -10.30 11.56 -10.40
CA ALA A 24 -10.30 11.87 -11.84
C ALA A 24 -8.99 12.55 -12.28
N ASP A 25 -8.50 13.50 -11.47
CA ASP A 25 -7.24 14.21 -11.71
C ASP A 25 -6.02 13.26 -11.58
N LEU A 26 -6.04 12.37 -10.59
CA LEU A 26 -5.02 11.34 -10.38
C LEU A 26 -4.91 10.42 -11.61
N MET A 27 -6.04 9.89 -12.10
CA MET A 27 -6.05 9.02 -13.27
C MET A 27 -5.60 9.73 -14.54
N THR A 28 -5.97 11.00 -14.71
CA THR A 28 -5.49 11.82 -15.84
C THR A 28 -3.97 11.94 -15.82
N THR A 29 -3.39 12.16 -14.64
CA THR A 29 -1.94 12.28 -14.46
C THR A 29 -1.22 10.96 -14.78
N TYR A 30 -1.71 9.83 -14.27
CA TYR A 30 -1.15 8.52 -14.56
C TYR A 30 -1.28 8.15 -16.04
N SER A 31 -2.46 8.34 -16.63
CA SER A 31 -2.71 8.04 -18.05
C SER A 31 -1.75 8.80 -18.96
N ARG A 32 -1.58 10.11 -18.73
CA ARG A 32 -0.60 10.92 -19.47
C ARG A 32 0.82 10.39 -19.29
N SER A 33 1.25 10.18 -18.05
CA SER A 33 2.63 9.77 -17.74
C SER A 33 2.98 8.42 -18.37
N PHE A 34 2.10 7.42 -18.27
CA PHE A 34 2.31 6.10 -18.86
C PHE A 34 2.20 6.10 -20.39
N SER A 35 1.34 6.95 -20.96
CA SER A 35 1.19 7.07 -22.42
C SER A 35 2.47 7.54 -23.11
N GLU A 36 3.29 8.35 -22.44
CA GLU A 36 4.61 8.80 -22.94
C GLU A 36 5.57 7.62 -23.14
N TYR A 37 5.37 6.51 -22.43
CA TYR A 37 6.14 5.26 -22.54
C TYR A 37 5.40 4.15 -23.31
N GLY A 38 4.26 4.45 -23.94
CA GLY A 38 3.50 3.50 -24.75
C GLY A 38 2.66 2.49 -23.95
N TYR A 39 2.40 2.76 -22.67
CA TYR A 39 1.55 1.92 -21.83
C TYR A 39 0.16 2.51 -21.67
N ASN A 40 -0.84 1.63 -21.71
CA ASN A 40 -2.20 1.97 -21.28
C ASN A 40 -2.33 1.70 -19.78
N VAL A 41 -3.15 2.51 -19.10
CA VAL A 41 -3.53 2.29 -17.70
C VAL A 41 -5.00 1.90 -17.59
N ALA A 42 -5.35 1.13 -16.58
CA ALA A 42 -6.73 0.82 -16.23
C ALA A 42 -7.01 1.17 -14.76
N GLN A 43 -8.10 1.87 -14.51
CA GLN A 43 -8.52 2.20 -13.15
C GLN A 43 -9.26 1.03 -12.53
N ILE A 44 -8.89 0.67 -11.29
CA ILE A 44 -9.65 -0.25 -10.45
C ILE A 44 -9.87 0.44 -9.10
N LEU A 45 -11.13 0.53 -8.67
CA LEU A 45 -11.51 1.04 -7.37
C LEU A 45 -12.06 -0.12 -6.54
N MET A 46 -11.58 -0.27 -5.31
CA MET A 46 -11.95 -1.39 -4.44
C MET A 46 -12.39 -0.89 -3.07
N THR A 47 -13.32 -1.60 -2.46
CA THR A 47 -13.70 -1.49 -1.06
C THR A 47 -13.32 -2.77 -0.31
N ARG A 48 -13.48 -2.77 1.01
CA ARG A 48 -13.30 -3.99 1.81
C ARG A 48 -14.32 -5.07 1.43
N ASP A 49 -15.57 -4.67 1.25
CA ASP A 49 -16.67 -5.60 0.96
C ASP A 49 -16.45 -6.33 -0.36
N ASP A 50 -15.78 -5.69 -1.33
CA ASP A 50 -15.40 -6.31 -2.62
C ASP A 50 -14.40 -7.46 -2.47
N VAL A 51 -13.56 -7.43 -1.42
CA VAL A 51 -12.56 -8.47 -1.13
C VAL A 51 -13.17 -9.59 -0.29
N ASP A 52 -14.12 -9.25 0.59
CA ASP A 52 -14.77 -10.22 1.48
C ASP A 52 -15.86 -11.04 0.74
N ASP A 53 -16.43 -10.51 -0.35
CA ASP A 53 -17.36 -11.26 -1.22
C ASP A 53 -16.64 -12.15 -2.24
N PRO A 54 -16.79 -13.49 -2.20
CA PRO A 54 -16.05 -14.41 -3.07
C PRO A 54 -16.31 -14.21 -4.57
N LEU A 55 -17.55 -13.84 -4.93
CA LEU A 55 -17.92 -13.63 -6.34
C LEU A 55 -17.27 -12.37 -6.90
N THR A 56 -17.34 -11.27 -6.14
CA THR A 56 -16.71 -9.99 -6.49
C THR A 56 -15.19 -10.14 -6.54
N LEU A 57 -14.59 -10.81 -5.56
CA LEU A 57 -13.16 -11.12 -5.55
C LEU A 57 -12.74 -11.93 -6.78
N HIS A 58 -13.54 -12.92 -7.19
CA HIS A 58 -13.28 -13.71 -8.41
C HIS A 58 -13.30 -12.82 -9.67
N ASN A 59 -14.30 -11.95 -9.81
CA ASN A 59 -14.40 -11.04 -10.94
C ASN A 59 -13.23 -10.04 -10.99
N ILE A 60 -12.80 -9.52 -9.84
CA ILE A 60 -11.64 -8.63 -9.72
C ILE A 60 -10.37 -9.38 -10.12
N THR A 61 -10.20 -10.61 -9.66
CA THR A 61 -9.05 -11.47 -10.02
C THR A 61 -8.98 -11.68 -11.53
N ASN A 62 -10.08 -12.09 -12.17
CA ASN A 62 -10.15 -12.27 -13.62
C ASN A 62 -9.81 -10.98 -14.38
N THR A 63 -10.24 -9.83 -13.86
CA THR A 63 -9.95 -8.52 -14.45
C THR A 63 -8.46 -8.19 -14.38
N PHE A 64 -7.81 -8.40 -13.22
CA PHE A 64 -6.37 -8.22 -13.09
C PHE A 64 -5.58 -9.12 -14.04
N GLU A 65 -5.92 -10.41 -14.08
CA GLU A 65 -5.26 -11.38 -14.97
C GLU A 65 -5.32 -10.94 -16.44
N GLU A 66 -6.50 -10.51 -16.91
CA GLU A 66 -6.68 -10.08 -18.29
C GLU A 66 -5.97 -8.75 -18.60
N LEU A 67 -5.97 -7.79 -17.67
CA LEU A 67 -5.25 -6.53 -17.82
C LEU A 67 -3.74 -6.76 -17.94
N ILE A 68 -3.18 -7.59 -17.05
CA ILE A 68 -1.76 -7.94 -17.05
C ILE A 68 -1.40 -8.69 -18.35
N HIS A 69 -2.22 -9.67 -18.76
CA HIS A 69 -2.04 -10.39 -20.02
C HIS A 69 -2.02 -9.45 -21.24
N ARG A 70 -2.85 -8.40 -21.22
CA ARG A 70 -2.88 -7.35 -22.26
C ARG A 70 -1.80 -6.28 -22.12
N ARG A 71 -0.90 -6.39 -21.15
CA ARG A 71 0.15 -5.40 -20.83
C ARG A 71 -0.42 -4.01 -20.51
N VAL A 72 -1.61 -3.97 -19.91
CA VAL A 72 -2.22 -2.76 -19.37
C VAL A 72 -1.82 -2.65 -17.90
N VAL A 73 -1.39 -1.47 -17.47
CA VAL A 73 -0.95 -1.21 -16.09
C VAL A 73 -2.17 -0.88 -15.22
N PRO A 74 -2.54 -1.74 -14.25
CA PRO A 74 -3.64 -1.43 -13.34
C PRO A 74 -3.20 -0.34 -12.35
N ILE A 75 -4.04 0.67 -12.16
CA ILE A 75 -3.89 1.71 -11.12
C ILE A 75 -5.04 1.50 -10.14
N ILE A 76 -4.70 1.05 -8.94
CA ILE A 76 -5.65 0.66 -7.90
C ILE A 76 -5.73 1.77 -6.86
N ASN A 77 -6.94 2.09 -6.40
CA ASN A 77 -7.15 2.91 -5.21
C ASN A 77 -8.40 2.44 -4.44
N GLU A 78 -8.57 2.90 -3.21
CA GLU A 78 -9.80 2.67 -2.48
C GLU A 78 -10.97 3.45 -3.10
N ASN A 79 -12.17 2.86 -3.11
CA ASN A 79 -13.37 3.55 -3.54
C ASN A 79 -13.97 4.41 -2.41
N ASP A 80 -13.31 5.54 -2.10
CA ASP A 80 -13.70 6.45 -1.01
C ASP A 80 -15.15 6.93 -1.11
N THR A 81 -15.71 7.04 -2.32
CA THR A 81 -17.07 7.56 -2.56
C THR A 81 -18.16 6.66 -1.96
N VAL A 82 -17.90 5.35 -1.86
CA VAL A 82 -18.85 4.36 -1.35
C VAL A 82 -18.34 3.62 -0.12
N SER A 83 -17.06 3.81 0.25
CA SER A 83 -16.47 3.20 1.43
C SER A 83 -17.14 3.74 2.70
N THR A 84 -17.62 2.83 3.55
CA THR A 84 -18.33 3.15 4.80
C THR A 84 -17.38 3.31 5.99
N LYS A 85 -16.17 3.84 5.75
CA LYS A 85 -15.00 3.89 6.67
C LYS A 85 -15.32 4.16 8.15
N GLU A 86 -16.37 4.93 8.44
CA GLU A 86 -16.74 5.36 9.78
C GLU A 86 -17.72 4.44 10.54
N VAL A 87 -18.47 3.57 9.86
CA VAL A 87 -19.67 2.98 10.49
C VAL A 87 -19.40 1.63 11.17
N TYR A 88 -18.39 0.85 10.76
CA TYR A 88 -18.35 -0.56 11.19
C TYR A 88 -17.06 -1.17 11.74
N HIS A 89 -15.85 -0.63 11.54
CA HIS A 89 -14.66 -1.39 11.93
C HIS A 89 -13.56 -0.53 12.53
N ASN A 90 -13.05 -0.99 13.68
CA ASN A 90 -11.86 -0.48 14.38
C ASN A 90 -10.64 -0.41 13.45
N GLY A 91 -10.53 0.67 12.68
CA GLY A 91 -9.28 1.34 12.30
C GLY A 91 -8.20 0.54 11.56
N THR A 92 -8.54 -0.42 10.67
CA THR A 92 -7.50 -1.26 10.04
C THR A 92 -7.54 -1.44 8.52
N PHE A 93 -8.61 -1.04 7.82
CA PHE A 93 -8.69 -1.22 6.35
C PHE A 93 -8.60 0.09 5.54
N GLY A 94 -8.52 1.25 6.21
CA GLY A 94 -8.45 2.55 5.56
C GLY A 94 -7.03 2.97 5.13
N ASP A 95 -6.12 2.02 4.95
CA ASP A 95 -4.75 2.30 4.52
C ASP A 95 -4.40 1.48 3.28
N ASN A 96 -3.90 2.17 2.25
CA ASN A 96 -3.49 1.59 0.98
C ASN A 96 -2.34 0.57 1.16
N ASP A 97 -1.62 0.61 2.28
CA ASP A 97 -0.66 -0.42 2.68
C ASP A 97 -1.32 -1.81 2.70
N ALA A 98 -2.46 -1.98 3.40
CA ALA A 98 -3.16 -3.27 3.47
C ALA A 98 -3.81 -3.65 2.14
N LEU A 99 -4.42 -2.69 1.45
CA LEU A 99 -4.99 -2.91 0.12
C LEU A 99 -3.93 -3.42 -0.87
N SER A 100 -2.74 -2.82 -0.86
CA SER A 100 -1.64 -3.22 -1.76
C SER A 100 -1.18 -4.66 -1.51
N ALA A 101 -1.13 -5.11 -0.25
CA ALA A 101 -0.80 -6.50 0.10
C ALA A 101 -1.89 -7.50 -0.34
N ILE A 102 -3.16 -7.08 -0.25
CA ILE A 102 -4.27 -7.88 -0.77
C ILE A 102 -4.19 -7.98 -2.29
N VAL A 103 -3.96 -6.88 -2.99
CA VAL A 103 -3.79 -6.87 -4.45
C VAL A 103 -2.60 -7.75 -4.85
N ALA A 104 -1.45 -7.63 -4.18
CA ALA A 104 -0.29 -8.47 -4.40
C ALA A 104 -0.64 -9.96 -4.29
N LYS A 105 -1.42 -10.34 -3.27
CA LYS A 105 -1.93 -11.71 -3.10
C LYS A 105 -2.86 -12.14 -4.24
N ILE A 106 -3.79 -11.27 -4.65
CA ILE A 106 -4.76 -11.57 -5.74
C ILE A 106 -4.01 -11.85 -7.05
N VAL A 107 -3.03 -11.00 -7.39
CA VAL A 107 -2.27 -11.12 -8.64
C VAL A 107 -1.10 -12.10 -8.55
N LYS A 108 -0.90 -12.74 -7.39
CA LYS A 108 0.22 -13.65 -7.11
C LYS A 108 1.58 -13.01 -7.42
N ALA A 109 1.76 -11.77 -6.96
CA ALA A 109 2.99 -11.02 -7.16
C ALA A 109 4.18 -11.72 -6.48
N ASP A 110 5.35 -11.65 -7.11
CA ASP A 110 6.59 -12.13 -6.47
C ASP A 110 7.11 -11.16 -5.39
N LEU A 111 6.83 -9.85 -5.58
CA LEU A 111 7.34 -8.78 -4.73
C LEU A 111 6.33 -7.63 -4.60
N LEU A 112 6.14 -7.13 -3.38
CA LEU A 112 5.44 -5.89 -3.07
C LEU A 112 6.45 -4.82 -2.62
N ILE A 113 6.47 -3.64 -3.27
CA ILE A 113 7.31 -2.52 -2.85
C ILE A 113 6.42 -1.40 -2.29
N LEU A 114 6.56 -1.11 -1.00
CA LEU A 114 5.94 0.04 -0.35
C LEU A 114 6.92 1.23 -0.34
N LEU A 115 6.56 2.26 -1.10
CA LEU A 115 7.29 3.53 -1.12
C LEU A 115 6.69 4.49 -0.10
N SER A 116 7.50 4.92 0.87
CA SER A 116 7.04 5.72 2.01
C SER A 116 7.95 6.93 2.26
N ASP A 117 7.63 7.75 3.27
CA ASP A 117 8.43 8.90 3.71
C ASP A 117 9.56 8.48 4.68
N ILE A 118 9.77 7.18 4.85
CA ILE A 118 10.79 6.56 5.70
C ILE A 118 11.70 5.67 4.87
N ASP A 119 12.93 5.47 5.35
CA ASP A 119 13.90 4.61 4.69
C ASP A 119 13.61 3.11 4.86
N GLY A 120 12.84 2.73 5.88
CA GLY A 120 12.47 1.36 6.18
C GLY A 120 12.11 1.19 7.66
N LEU A 121 12.18 -0.05 8.14
CA LEU A 121 11.97 -0.41 9.54
C LEU A 121 13.27 -0.22 10.33
N TYR A 122 13.18 0.47 11.46
CA TYR A 122 14.27 0.65 12.41
C TYR A 122 14.06 -0.21 13.65
N ASP A 123 15.15 -0.55 14.35
CA ASP A 123 15.13 -1.24 15.64
C ASP A 123 14.44 -0.44 16.76
N CYS A 124 14.43 0.90 16.63
CA CYS A 124 13.73 1.84 17.49
C CYS A 124 13.41 3.13 16.72
N ASP A 125 12.59 4.02 17.30
CA ASP A 125 12.18 5.26 16.63
C ASP A 125 13.40 6.17 16.34
N PRO A 126 13.78 6.38 15.07
CA PRO A 126 14.95 7.18 14.70
C PRO A 126 14.77 8.67 15.02
N ARG A 127 13.55 9.14 15.27
CA ARG A 127 13.27 10.52 15.71
C ARG A 127 13.62 10.75 17.17
N LYS A 128 13.73 9.66 17.95
CA LYS A 128 14.00 9.70 19.40
C LYS A 128 15.37 9.16 19.75
N ASN A 129 15.90 8.25 18.94
CA ASN A 129 17.20 7.65 19.13
C ASN A 129 18.07 7.86 17.89
N VAL A 130 19.12 8.67 18.02
CA VAL A 130 20.10 8.90 16.95
C VAL A 130 20.88 7.64 16.57
N ASN A 131 20.93 6.65 17.47
CA ASN A 131 21.60 5.37 17.23
C ASN A 131 20.66 4.31 16.65
N ALA A 132 19.44 4.68 16.23
CA ALA A 132 18.52 3.75 15.60
C ALA A 132 19.13 3.16 14.34
N CYS A 133 19.12 1.84 14.23
CA CYS A 133 19.67 1.12 13.10
C CYS A 133 18.56 0.64 12.18
N LEU A 134 18.75 0.84 10.87
CA LEU A 134 17.87 0.30 9.85
C LEU A 134 18.00 -1.23 9.84
N ILE A 135 16.87 -1.92 9.89
CA ILE A 135 16.80 -3.37 9.74
C ILE A 135 16.71 -3.67 8.24
N SER A 136 17.75 -4.30 7.67
CA SER A 136 17.78 -4.63 6.24
C SER A 136 16.87 -5.80 5.88
N ASP A 137 16.79 -6.81 6.76
CA ASP A 137 16.10 -8.07 6.49
C ASP A 137 15.24 -8.50 7.68
N VAL A 138 14.00 -8.91 7.39
CA VAL A 138 13.04 -9.46 8.34
C VAL A 138 12.55 -10.81 7.81
N ASN A 139 13.07 -11.89 8.39
CA ASN A 139 12.62 -13.26 8.06
C ASN A 139 11.34 -13.65 8.82
N LYS A 140 11.07 -12.99 9.95
CA LYS A 140 9.91 -13.27 10.80
C LYS A 140 9.50 -12.01 11.55
N LEU A 141 8.23 -11.67 11.46
CA LEU A 141 7.62 -10.64 12.29
C LEU A 141 7.36 -11.21 13.68
N THR A 142 8.21 -10.85 14.65
CA THR A 142 8.02 -11.21 16.06
C THR A 142 7.14 -10.15 16.75
N PRO A 143 6.42 -10.52 17.83
CA PRO A 143 5.68 -9.55 18.63
C PRO A 143 6.55 -8.38 19.14
N ASP A 144 7.85 -8.61 19.34
CA ASP A 144 8.78 -7.58 19.79
C ASP A 144 9.09 -6.58 18.68
N ILE A 145 9.23 -7.02 17.42
CA ILE A 145 9.36 -6.12 16.25
C ILE A 145 8.10 -5.26 16.12
N VAL A 146 6.92 -5.89 16.23
CA VAL A 146 5.63 -5.17 16.13
C VAL A 146 5.45 -4.17 17.27
N LYS A 147 5.84 -4.54 18.50
CA LYS A 147 5.79 -3.64 19.67
C LYS A 147 6.80 -2.50 19.56
N GLY A 148 8.02 -2.79 19.11
CA GLY A 148 9.08 -1.80 18.90
C GLY A 148 8.66 -0.73 17.88
N ALA A 149 8.00 -1.15 16.81
CA ALA A 149 7.40 -0.27 15.81
C ALA A 149 6.15 0.49 16.30
N GLY A 150 5.44 -0.04 17.30
CA GLY A 150 4.26 0.58 17.91
C GLY A 150 4.58 1.70 18.92
N GLY A 151 5.86 1.87 19.27
CA GLY A 151 6.33 2.96 20.09
C GLY A 151 6.24 4.31 19.38
N SER A 152 5.21 5.09 19.72
CA SER A 152 5.03 6.54 19.48
C SER A 152 4.70 7.06 18.07
N GLY A 153 3.40 7.21 17.83
CA GLY A 153 2.77 8.54 17.67
C GLY A 153 3.28 9.48 16.56
N SER A 154 3.01 9.16 15.30
CA SER A 154 2.76 10.22 14.32
C SER A 154 1.30 10.67 14.46
N ARG A 155 1.09 11.82 15.12
CA ARG A 155 -0.21 12.49 15.29
C ARG A 155 -0.77 13.08 13.97
N ARG A 156 -0.33 12.54 12.84
CA ARG A 156 -0.62 13.01 11.48
C ARG A 156 -0.62 11.78 10.55
N GLY A 157 -1.80 11.39 10.05
CA GLY A 157 -1.98 10.53 8.87
C GLY A 157 -2.03 9.00 9.08
N THR A 158 -3.22 8.44 8.86
CA THR A 158 -3.52 7.26 8.02
C THR A 158 -2.89 5.87 8.23
N GLY A 159 -1.93 5.61 9.12
CA GLY A 159 -1.56 4.20 9.39
C GLY A 159 -0.11 3.87 9.76
N GLY A 160 0.81 4.83 9.72
CA GLY A 160 2.16 4.72 10.31
C GLY A 160 2.96 3.44 9.95
N MET A 161 3.83 3.00 10.86
CA MET A 161 4.61 1.76 10.70
C MET A 161 3.76 0.50 10.98
N ILE A 162 2.76 0.61 11.86
CA ILE A 162 1.88 -0.52 12.23
C ILE A 162 1.16 -1.07 10.99
N SER A 163 0.64 -0.20 10.13
CA SER A 163 -0.04 -0.62 8.91
C SER A 163 0.91 -1.30 7.91
N LYS A 164 2.14 -0.80 7.77
CA LYS A 164 3.18 -1.44 6.94
C LYS A 164 3.54 -2.83 7.44
N LEU A 165 3.62 -3.01 8.76
CA LEU A 165 3.84 -4.33 9.35
C LEU A 165 2.64 -5.27 9.17
N SER A 166 1.42 -4.73 9.14
CA SER A 166 0.21 -5.49 8.79
C SER A 166 0.26 -5.95 7.33
N ALA A 167 0.60 -5.04 6.41
CA ALA A 167 0.81 -5.36 4.99
C ALA A 167 1.92 -6.41 4.80
N ALA A 168 3.05 -6.26 5.50
CA ALA A 168 4.14 -7.23 5.49
C ALA A 168 3.67 -8.60 6.00
N THR A 169 2.84 -8.64 7.05
CA THR A 169 2.26 -9.89 7.55
C THR A 169 1.42 -10.59 6.47
N ILE A 170 0.57 -9.83 5.76
CA ILE A 170 -0.27 -10.37 4.69
C ILE A 170 0.60 -10.90 3.55
N ALA A 171 1.57 -10.11 3.09
CA ALA A 171 2.47 -10.47 1.99
C ALA A 171 3.32 -11.70 2.33
N MET A 172 4.02 -11.69 3.49
CA MET A 172 4.88 -12.78 3.92
C MET A 172 4.10 -14.11 4.03
N ASN A 173 2.88 -14.08 4.58
CA ASN A 173 2.03 -15.26 4.71
C ASN A 173 1.45 -15.73 3.37
N ALA A 174 1.36 -14.84 2.37
CA ALA A 174 0.96 -15.18 1.01
C ALA A 174 2.13 -15.73 0.18
N GLY A 175 3.33 -15.85 0.75
CA GLY A 175 4.53 -16.28 0.02
C GLY A 175 5.14 -15.18 -0.84
N ILE A 176 4.89 -13.90 -0.49
CA ILE A 176 5.29 -12.73 -1.27
C ILE A 176 6.34 -11.96 -0.48
N ASP A 177 7.47 -11.65 -1.12
CA ASP A 177 8.46 -10.75 -0.55
C ASP A 177 7.91 -9.33 -0.51
N MET A 178 8.25 -8.56 0.53
CA MET A 178 7.85 -7.16 0.61
C MET A 178 9.04 -6.28 0.96
N VAL A 179 9.17 -5.11 0.31
CA VAL A 179 10.19 -4.11 0.62
C VAL A 179 9.53 -2.82 1.05
N ILE A 180 10.01 -2.22 2.14
CA ILE A 180 9.72 -0.82 2.47
C ILE A 180 10.94 0.00 2.09
N SER A 181 10.76 1.03 1.25
CA SER A 181 11.81 2.00 0.91
C SER A 181 11.27 3.43 0.83
N ASN A 182 12.18 4.39 0.71
CA ASN A 182 11.86 5.80 0.64
C ASN A 182 11.38 6.19 -0.77
N GLY A 183 10.14 6.67 -0.86
CA GLY A 183 9.52 7.10 -2.12
C GLY A 183 10.12 8.37 -2.73
N SER A 184 10.96 9.11 -2.00
CA SER A 184 11.71 10.23 -2.57
C SER A 184 12.87 9.81 -3.48
N ARG A 185 13.21 8.51 -3.50
CA ARG A 185 14.30 7.92 -4.29
C ARG A 185 13.77 6.86 -5.27
N PRO A 186 12.97 7.26 -6.29
CA PRO A 186 12.30 6.31 -7.19
C PRO A 186 13.27 5.44 -8.00
N GLU A 187 14.52 5.88 -8.19
CA GLU A 187 15.59 5.10 -8.80
C GLU A 187 15.93 3.81 -8.03
N GLU A 188 15.58 3.75 -6.74
CA GLU A 188 15.78 2.56 -5.90
C GLU A 188 14.92 1.39 -6.33
N ILE A 189 13.77 1.62 -6.99
CA ILE A 189 12.91 0.53 -7.47
C ILE A 189 13.70 -0.42 -8.38
N ALA A 190 14.46 0.12 -9.33
CA ALA A 190 15.25 -0.68 -10.26
C ALA A 190 16.37 -1.46 -9.54
N ARG A 191 16.97 -0.88 -8.51
CA ARG A 191 18.04 -1.50 -7.70
C ARG A 191 17.51 -2.59 -6.78
N ILE A 192 16.34 -2.37 -6.17
CA ILE A 192 15.60 -3.40 -5.40
C ILE A 192 15.30 -4.60 -6.30
N LEU A 193 14.81 -4.37 -7.52
CA LEU A 193 14.54 -5.43 -8.50
C LEU A 193 15.81 -6.19 -8.95
N GLN A 194 16.99 -5.58 -8.80
CA GLN A 194 18.28 -6.23 -9.06
C GLN A 194 18.81 -7.01 -7.83
N GLY A 195 18.09 -7.00 -6.71
CA GLY A 195 18.46 -7.68 -5.48
C GLY A 195 19.40 -6.88 -4.57
N GLU A 196 19.54 -5.57 -4.78
CA GLU A 196 20.29 -4.73 -3.84
C GLU A 196 19.54 -4.58 -2.51
N SER A 197 20.28 -4.64 -1.40
CA SER A 197 19.74 -4.44 -0.05
C SER A 197 19.43 -2.96 0.19
N ILE A 198 18.20 -2.55 -0.16
CA ILE A 198 17.70 -1.19 0.02
C ILE A 198 16.45 -1.21 0.90
N GLY A 199 16.43 -0.33 1.90
CA GLY A 199 15.35 -0.25 2.88
C GLY A 199 15.26 -1.51 3.74
N THR A 200 14.04 -2.02 3.93
CA THR A 200 13.81 -3.27 4.67
C THR A 200 13.09 -4.29 3.81
N LEU A 201 13.72 -5.45 3.62
CA LEU A 201 13.15 -6.63 2.98
C LEU A 201 12.50 -7.55 4.01
N PHE A 202 11.21 -7.80 3.85
CA PHE A 202 10.41 -8.79 4.56
C PHE A 202 10.30 -10.03 3.67
N LYS A 203 10.90 -11.14 4.09
CA LYS A 203 10.98 -12.36 3.27
C LYS A 203 9.72 -13.20 3.39
N ALA A 204 9.24 -13.69 2.26
CA ALA A 204 8.17 -14.65 2.14
C ALA A 204 8.38 -15.84 3.10
N GLN A 205 7.33 -16.24 3.80
CA GLN A 205 7.37 -17.48 4.56
C GLN A 205 7.22 -18.64 3.58
N THR A 206 8.30 -19.41 3.43
CA THR A 206 8.25 -20.70 2.76
C THR A 206 7.59 -21.68 3.72
N PHE A 207 6.33 -22.04 3.44
CA PHE A 207 5.74 -23.22 4.05
C PHE A 207 6.27 -24.42 3.27
N ASP A 208 7.28 -25.10 3.81
CA ASP A 208 7.61 -26.45 3.34
C ASP A 208 6.33 -27.30 3.44
N GLN A 209 5.81 -27.74 2.29
CA GLN A 209 4.71 -28.70 2.21
C GLN A 209 5.22 -30.13 2.43
#